data_AF-A0A256WH83-F1
#
_entry.id   AF-A0A256WH83-F1
#
_cell.length_a   1.000
_cell.length_b   1.000
_cell.length_c   1.000
_cell.angle_alpha   90.00
_cell.angle_beta   90.00
_cell.angle_gamma   90.00
#
_symmetry.space_group_name_H-M   'P 1'
#
loop_
_entity.id
_entity.type
_entity.pdbx_description
1 polymer ?
#
loop_
_entity_poly.entity_id
_entity_poly.type
_entity_poly.pdbx_seq_one_letter_code
_entity_poly.pdbx_strand_id
1 'polypeptide(L)'
;MALFSFKQLIYGGMVAIAGVDEDVTSKEIKYVNHVFDTYLKINSSEKKEVLKIWKEKGEDGFTQVLINELCDFPKRDQIEAFTFIMKFISWSKNQYNQNKDMNVKGVDPFRAEMDLYHQRAEMIMKGLDFTSAEYASATRTVRKK
;
A
#
# COMPACT_ATOMS: atom_id res chain seq x y z
N MET A 1 16.41 16.12 -2.75
CA MET A 1 15.17 16.86 -2.46
C MET A 1 14.05 15.84 -2.47
N ALA A 2 13.24 15.74 -1.42
CA ALA A 2 12.16 14.76 -1.36
C ALA A 2 11.14 15.03 -2.49
N LEU A 3 10.77 14.00 -3.26
CA LEU A 3 9.75 14.11 -4.30
C LEU A 3 8.35 14.08 -3.70
N PHE A 4 8.19 13.46 -2.53
CA PHE A 4 6.90 13.28 -1.88
C PHE A 4 6.88 13.77 -0.44
N SER A 5 5.72 14.29 -0.02
CA SER A 5 5.40 14.42 1.40
C SER A 5 5.13 13.07 2.05
N PHE A 6 5.21 12.98 3.38
CA PHE A 6 4.92 11.74 4.12
C PHE A 6 3.56 11.11 3.77
N LYS A 7 2.51 11.95 3.60
CA LYS A 7 1.19 11.47 3.20
C LYS A 7 1.14 10.98 1.75
N GLN A 8 1.90 11.63 0.85
CA GLN A 8 2.06 11.17 -0.53
C GLN A 8 2.81 9.84 -0.60
N LEU A 9 3.78 9.60 0.30
CA LEU A 9 4.45 8.29 0.40
C LEU A 9 3.50 7.19 0.84
N ILE A 10 2.61 7.46 1.80
CA ILE A 10 1.57 6.49 2.22
C ILE A 10 0.59 6.21 1.09
N TYR A 11 0.08 7.27 0.45
CA TYR A 11 -0.82 7.12 -0.70
C TYR A 11 -0.13 6.37 -1.85
N GLY A 12 1.13 6.71 -2.14
CA GLY A 12 1.96 6.05 -3.12
C GLY A 12 2.16 4.57 -2.80
N GLY A 13 2.41 4.21 -1.55
CA GLY A 13 2.53 2.80 -1.15
C GLY A 13 1.24 2.00 -1.39
N MET A 14 0.06 2.62 -1.18
CA MET A 14 -1.21 1.98 -1.53
C MET A 14 -1.38 1.83 -3.06
N VAL A 15 -0.97 2.84 -3.83
CA VAL A 15 -0.96 2.77 -5.31
C VAL A 15 -0.01 1.70 -5.82
N ALA A 16 1.19 1.58 -5.24
CA ALA A 16 2.18 0.59 -5.63
C ALA A 16 1.69 -0.84 -5.38
N ILE A 17 0.92 -1.07 -4.32
CA ILE A 17 0.26 -2.36 -4.08
C ILE A 17 -0.87 -2.59 -5.07
N ALA A 18 -1.69 -1.57 -5.34
CA ALA A 18 -2.82 -1.70 -6.22
C ALA A 18 -2.41 -1.97 -7.67
N GLY A 19 -1.32 -1.38 -8.15
CA GLY A 19 -0.82 -1.57 -9.52
C GLY A 19 0.26 -2.63 -9.66
N VAL A 20 0.09 -3.75 -8.97
CA VAL A 20 1.07 -4.86 -9.01
C VAL A 20 1.10 -5.60 -10.36
N ASP A 21 0.13 -5.30 -11.23
CA ASP A 21 -0.03 -5.83 -12.59
C ASP A 21 0.40 -4.79 -13.65
N GLU A 22 1.34 -3.91 -13.31
CA GLU A 22 1.92 -2.84 -14.14
C GLU A 22 0.95 -1.70 -14.56
N ASP A 23 -0.35 -1.80 -14.28
CA ASP A 23 -1.31 -0.71 -14.50
C ASP A 23 -2.07 -0.40 -13.20
N VAL A 24 -2.57 0.82 -13.06
CA VAL A 24 -3.49 1.16 -11.95
C VAL A 24 -4.77 1.66 -12.57
N THR A 25 -5.78 0.80 -12.54
CA THR A 25 -7.07 1.09 -13.15
C THR A 25 -7.80 2.20 -12.41
N SER A 26 -8.74 2.87 -13.10
CA SER A 26 -9.59 3.89 -12.48
C SER A 26 -10.42 3.34 -11.30
N LYS A 27 -10.67 2.03 -11.28
CA LYS A 27 -11.41 1.35 -10.21
C LYS A 27 -10.52 1.20 -8.97
N GLU A 28 -9.28 0.77 -9.14
CA GLU A 28 -8.31 0.68 -8.05
C GLU A 28 -7.96 2.04 -7.47
N ILE A 29 -7.81 3.07 -8.31
CA ILE A 29 -7.63 4.44 -7.82
C ILE A 29 -8.81 4.85 -6.92
N LYS A 30 -10.05 4.48 -7.24
CA LYS A 30 -11.20 4.76 -6.36
C LYS A 30 -11.10 4.00 -5.04
N TYR A 31 -10.64 2.75 -5.05
CA TYR A 31 -10.44 1.95 -3.85
C TYR A 31 -9.33 2.48 -2.96
N VAL A 32 -8.17 2.79 -3.55
CA VAL A 32 -7.07 3.44 -2.84
C VAL A 32 -7.52 4.75 -2.23
N ASN A 33 -8.22 5.60 -2.98
CA ASN A 33 -8.78 6.85 -2.45
C ASN A 33 -9.75 6.61 -1.29
N HIS A 34 -10.68 5.66 -1.43
CA HIS A 34 -11.65 5.34 -0.40
C HIS A 34 -10.97 4.90 0.91
N VAL A 35 -9.98 4.01 0.83
CA VAL A 35 -9.24 3.55 2.00
C VAL A 35 -8.40 4.68 2.58
N PHE A 36 -7.64 5.38 1.76
CA PHE A 36 -6.76 6.47 2.20
C PHE A 36 -7.56 7.57 2.92
N ASP A 37 -8.66 8.03 2.31
CA ASP A 37 -9.49 9.14 2.81
C ASP A 37 -10.22 8.79 4.12
N THR A 38 -10.27 7.50 4.50
CA THR A 38 -10.80 7.04 5.80
C THR A 38 -9.85 7.36 6.95
N TYR A 39 -8.54 7.44 6.68
CA TYR A 39 -7.51 7.62 7.72
C TYR A 39 -6.78 8.95 7.62
N LEU A 40 -6.54 9.43 6.41
CA LEU A 40 -5.72 10.60 6.11
C LEU A 40 -6.42 11.49 5.07
N LYS A 41 -5.93 12.72 4.91
CA LYS A 41 -6.41 13.64 3.87
C LYS A 41 -5.22 14.27 3.16
N ILE A 42 -5.27 14.24 1.83
CA ILE A 42 -4.41 14.96 0.90
C ILE A 42 -5.25 15.57 -0.21
N ASN A 43 -4.76 16.63 -0.84
CA ASN A 43 -5.49 17.32 -1.88
C ASN A 43 -5.41 16.56 -3.22
N SER A 44 -6.30 16.89 -4.15
CA SER A 44 -6.35 16.23 -5.46
C SER A 44 -5.12 16.49 -6.34
N SER A 45 -4.38 17.58 -6.11
CA SER A 45 -3.13 17.87 -6.84
C SER A 45 -2.02 16.91 -6.40
N GLU A 46 -1.85 16.73 -5.09
CA GLU A 46 -0.89 15.82 -4.49
C GLU A 46 -1.14 14.37 -4.95
N LYS A 47 -2.41 13.94 -5.02
CA LYS A 47 -2.80 12.63 -5.57
C LYS A 47 -2.37 12.47 -7.03
N LYS A 48 -2.57 13.51 -7.84
CA LYS A 48 -2.20 13.52 -9.27
C LYS A 48 -0.69 13.47 -9.46
N GLU A 49 0.07 14.17 -8.63
CA GLU A 49 1.54 14.13 -8.66
C GLU A 49 2.05 12.71 -8.41
N VAL A 50 1.53 12.02 -7.39
CA VAL A 50 1.90 10.62 -7.11
C VAL A 50 1.59 9.71 -8.31
N LEU A 51 0.37 9.80 -8.87
CA LEU A 51 -0.02 9.00 -10.04
C LEU A 51 0.77 9.35 -11.30
N LYS A 52 1.24 10.59 -11.43
CA LYS A 52 2.10 11.01 -12.54
C LYS A 52 3.46 10.34 -12.43
N ILE A 53 4.08 10.38 -11.25
CA ILE A 53 5.40 9.75 -11.04
C ILE A 53 5.31 8.22 -11.18
N TRP A 54 4.21 7.60 -10.73
CA TRP A 54 3.92 6.18 -11.00
C TRP A 54 4.01 5.87 -12.49
N LYS A 55 3.26 6.62 -13.32
CA LYS A 55 3.23 6.42 -14.77
C LYS A 55 4.58 6.68 -15.45
N GLU A 56 5.38 7.60 -14.91
CA GLU A 56 6.70 7.94 -15.47
C GLU A 56 7.78 6.91 -15.13
N LYS A 57 7.73 6.32 -13.93
CA LYS A 57 8.77 5.41 -13.43
C LYS A 57 8.44 3.92 -13.59
N GLY A 58 7.18 3.59 -13.83
CA GLY A 58 6.70 2.21 -13.78
C GLY A 58 6.72 1.64 -12.36
N GLU A 59 6.26 0.41 -12.23
CA GLU A 59 6.01 -0.24 -10.94
C GLU A 59 7.27 -0.32 -10.04
N ASP A 60 8.35 -0.91 -10.54
CA ASP A 60 9.57 -1.13 -9.74
C ASP A 60 10.33 0.17 -9.48
N GLY A 61 10.44 1.03 -10.49
CA GLY A 61 11.10 2.33 -10.36
C GLY A 61 10.38 3.24 -9.35
N PHE A 62 9.04 3.20 -9.32
CA PHE A 62 8.26 3.93 -8.34
C PHE A 62 8.39 3.33 -6.94
N THR A 63 8.30 2.00 -6.82
CA THR A 63 8.44 1.30 -5.53
C THR A 63 9.79 1.62 -4.88
N GLN A 64 10.88 1.63 -5.65
CA GLN A 64 12.20 1.97 -5.12
C GLN A 64 12.30 3.42 -4.66
N VAL A 65 11.66 4.37 -5.35
CA VAL A 65 11.61 5.77 -4.92
C VAL A 65 10.88 5.90 -3.58
N LEU A 66 9.74 5.22 -3.42
CA LEU A 66 9.01 5.22 -2.15
C LEU A 66 9.87 4.70 -0.99
N ILE A 67 10.56 3.57 -1.21
CA ILE A 67 11.44 2.98 -0.19
C ILE A 67 12.55 3.96 0.18
N ASN A 68 13.25 4.50 -0.81
CA ASN A 68 14.36 5.42 -0.57
C ASN A 68 13.91 6.65 0.24
N GLU A 69 12.77 7.25 -0.12
CA GLU A 69 12.25 8.42 0.59
C GLU A 69 11.67 8.09 1.97
N LEU A 70 11.04 6.91 2.15
CA LEU A 70 10.60 6.47 3.47
C LEU A 70 11.79 6.19 4.40
N CYS A 71 12.90 5.67 3.87
CA CYS A 71 14.11 5.43 4.66
C CYS A 71 14.74 6.70 5.23
N ASP A 72 14.48 7.87 4.65
CA ASP A 72 14.92 9.16 5.20
C ASP A 72 14.14 9.55 6.48
N PHE A 73 13.00 8.92 6.76
CA PHE A 73 12.21 9.16 7.97
C PHE A 73 12.68 8.27 9.13
N PRO A 74 12.43 8.68 10.39
CA PRO A 74 12.67 7.83 11.55
C PRO A 74 11.93 6.49 11.43
N LYS A 75 12.53 5.42 11.97
CA LYS A 75 11.97 4.07 12.00
C LYS A 75 10.49 4.01 12.42
N ARG A 76 10.10 4.81 13.42
CA ARG A 76 8.72 4.88 13.90
C ARG A 76 7.74 5.29 12.79
N ASP A 77 8.13 6.30 12.01
CA ASP A 77 7.30 6.86 10.94
C ASP A 77 7.27 5.90 9.74
N GLN A 78 8.37 5.18 9.48
CA GLN A 78 8.39 4.09 8.49
C GLN A 78 7.38 2.98 8.84
N ILE A 79 7.37 2.54 10.10
CA ILE A 79 6.42 1.54 10.62
C ILE A 79 4.98 2.07 10.51
N GLU A 80 4.75 3.34 10.85
CA GLU A 80 3.43 3.97 10.73
C GLU A 80 2.96 4.04 9.28
N ALA A 81 3.82 4.50 8.37
CA ALA A 81 3.52 4.55 6.93
C ALA A 81 3.18 3.17 6.38
N PHE A 82 4.01 2.17 6.71
CA PHE A 82 3.75 0.79 6.31
C PHE A 82 2.46 0.23 6.91
N THR A 83 2.13 0.59 8.15
CA THR A 83 0.85 0.21 8.79
C THR A 83 -0.34 0.76 8.01
N PHE A 84 -0.28 2.00 7.55
CA PHE A 84 -1.34 2.57 6.71
C PHE A 84 -1.43 1.89 5.35
N ILE A 85 -0.30 1.65 4.70
CA ILE A 85 -0.24 0.91 3.43
C ILE A 85 -0.93 -0.47 3.58
N MET A 86 -0.66 -1.19 4.68
CA MET A 86 -1.29 -2.48 4.98
C MET A 86 -2.81 -2.42 5.24
N LYS A 87 -3.37 -1.23 5.54
CA LYS A 87 -4.84 -1.06 5.63
C LYS A 87 -5.52 -1.30 4.28
N PHE A 88 -4.84 -1.00 3.17
CA PHE A 88 -5.38 -1.28 1.84
C PHE A 88 -5.55 -2.78 1.60
N ILE A 89 -4.50 -3.58 1.83
CA ILE A 89 -4.59 -5.06 1.72
C ILE A 89 -5.68 -5.61 2.65
N SER A 90 -5.74 -5.11 3.89
CA SER A 90 -6.75 -5.54 4.86
C SER A 90 -8.17 -5.24 4.39
N TRP A 91 -8.37 -4.07 3.78
CA TRP A 91 -9.66 -3.68 3.20
C TRP A 91 -9.99 -4.56 1.99
N SER A 92 -9.06 -4.78 1.06
CA SER A 92 -9.27 -5.62 -0.14
C SER A 92 -9.66 -7.04 0.25
N LYS A 93 -8.97 -7.64 1.24
CA LYS A 93 -9.32 -8.94 1.80
C LYS A 93 -10.74 -8.97 2.40
N ASN A 94 -11.14 -7.92 3.11
CA ASN A 94 -12.49 -7.83 3.66
C ASN A 94 -13.56 -7.71 2.56
N GLN A 95 -13.28 -6.96 1.48
CA GLN A 95 -14.19 -6.87 0.34
C GLN A 95 -14.43 -8.24 -0.30
N TYR A 96 -13.38 -9.04 -0.47
CA TYR A 96 -13.51 -10.41 -0.98
C TYR A 96 -14.28 -11.33 -0.04
N ASN A 97 -13.99 -11.31 1.25
CA ASN A 97 -14.72 -12.13 2.23
C ASN A 97 -16.22 -11.77 2.31
N GLN A 98 -16.58 -10.53 1.99
CA GLN A 98 -17.97 -10.08 1.93
C GLN A 98 -18.64 -10.42 0.60
N ASN A 99 -17.87 -10.71 -0.44
CA ASN A 99 -18.39 -11.08 -1.75
C ASN A 99 -18.87 -12.54 -1.72
N LYS A 100 -20.18 -12.74 -1.97
CA LYS A 100 -20.82 -14.06 -1.85
C LYS A 100 -20.54 -14.99 -3.04
N ASP A 101 -19.97 -14.46 -4.11
CA ASP A 101 -19.61 -15.20 -5.32
C ASP A 101 -18.19 -15.78 -5.21
N MET A 102 -17.97 -16.69 -4.26
CA MET A 102 -16.74 -17.49 -4.23
C MET A 102 -16.80 -18.50 -5.38
N ASN A 103 -15.99 -18.30 -6.42
CA ASN A 103 -15.91 -19.22 -7.54
C ASN A 103 -15.33 -20.57 -7.06
N VAL A 104 -16.16 -21.62 -7.01
CA VAL A 104 -15.83 -22.93 -6.40
C VAL A 104 -15.04 -23.85 -7.36
N LYS A 105 -14.64 -23.40 -8.56
CA LYS A 105 -13.88 -24.22 -9.52
C LYS A 105 -12.76 -23.43 -10.21
N GLY A 106 -11.51 -23.75 -9.87
CA GLY A 106 -10.30 -23.18 -10.48
C GLY A 106 -9.36 -22.51 -9.47
N VAL A 107 -8.26 -21.92 -9.96
CA VAL A 107 -7.44 -20.98 -9.17
C VAL A 107 -8.26 -19.70 -9.02
N ASP A 108 -8.53 -19.30 -7.77
CA ASP A 108 -9.26 -18.06 -7.49
C ASP A 108 -8.41 -16.85 -7.91
N PRO A 109 -8.82 -16.07 -8.92
CA PRO A 109 -8.05 -14.93 -9.42
C PRO A 109 -7.82 -13.86 -8.33
N PHE A 110 -8.78 -13.69 -7.42
CA PHE A 110 -8.64 -12.72 -6.33
C PHE A 110 -7.60 -13.17 -5.32
N ARG A 111 -7.51 -14.49 -5.07
CA ARG A 111 -6.48 -15.03 -4.19
C ARG A 111 -5.08 -14.83 -4.78
N ALA A 112 -4.94 -15.04 -6.10
CA ALA A 112 -3.68 -14.76 -6.80
C ALA A 112 -3.31 -13.27 -6.73
N GLU A 113 -4.29 -12.37 -6.92
CA GLU A 113 -4.10 -10.93 -6.77
C GLU A 113 -3.68 -10.53 -5.34
N MET A 114 -4.31 -11.10 -4.31
CA MET A 114 -3.88 -10.87 -2.92
C MET A 114 -2.46 -11.36 -2.64
N ASP A 115 -2.06 -12.49 -3.22
CA ASP A 115 -0.69 -12.98 -3.08
C ASP A 115 0.31 -11.99 -3.71
N LEU A 116 -0.03 -11.39 -4.87
CA LEU A 116 0.78 -10.33 -5.50
C LEU A 116 0.85 -9.07 -4.62
N TYR A 117 -0.28 -8.62 -4.06
CA TYR A 117 -0.31 -7.48 -3.12
C TYR A 117 0.62 -7.71 -1.92
N HIS A 118 0.60 -8.93 -1.37
CA HIS A 118 1.47 -9.32 -0.27
C HIS A 118 2.95 -9.36 -0.69
N GLN A 119 3.28 -9.87 -1.87
CA GLN A 119 4.66 -9.85 -2.39
C GLN A 119 5.19 -8.43 -2.54
N ARG A 120 4.38 -7.51 -3.09
CA ARG A 120 4.74 -6.10 -3.22
C ARG A 120 4.91 -5.42 -1.86
N ALA A 121 4.04 -5.72 -0.90
CA ALA A 121 4.19 -5.22 0.47
C ALA A 121 5.45 -5.78 1.16
N GLU A 122 5.82 -7.04 0.93
CA GLU A 122 7.08 -7.59 1.42
C GLU A 122 8.29 -6.90 0.82
N MET A 123 8.26 -6.56 -0.46
CA MET A 123 9.33 -5.79 -1.11
C MET A 123 9.50 -4.42 -0.44
N ILE A 124 8.40 -3.71 -0.20
CA ILE A 124 8.43 -2.43 0.53
C ILE A 124 9.01 -2.65 1.92
N MET A 125 8.49 -3.62 2.70
CA MET A 125 8.95 -3.87 4.07
C MET A 125 10.44 -4.22 4.14
N LYS A 126 10.94 -5.07 3.23
CA LYS A 126 12.36 -5.44 3.17
C LYS A 126 13.27 -4.27 2.82
N GLY A 127 12.75 -3.26 2.13
CA GLY A 127 13.47 -2.05 1.80
C GLY A 127 13.56 -1.04 2.95
N LEU A 128 12.72 -1.16 3.97
CA LEU A 128 12.64 -0.23 5.10
C LEU A 128 13.56 -0.66 6.25
N ASP A 129 13.91 0.28 7.12
CA ASP A 129 14.84 0.07 8.24
C ASP A 129 14.13 -0.48 9.48
N PHE A 130 13.28 -1.50 9.31
CA PHE A 130 12.69 -2.24 10.43
C PHE A 130 12.46 -3.71 10.09
N THR A 131 12.47 -4.54 11.13
CA THR A 131 12.21 -5.97 11.05
C THR A 131 10.72 -6.28 11.20
N SER A 132 10.29 -7.43 10.69
CA SER A 132 8.92 -7.91 10.89
C SER A 132 8.56 -8.07 12.37
N ALA A 133 9.54 -8.34 13.24
CA ALA A 133 9.35 -8.43 14.68
C ALA A 133 9.05 -7.04 15.31
N GLU A 134 9.78 -5.99 14.90
CA GLU A 134 9.52 -4.61 15.32
C GLU A 134 8.15 -4.13 14.85
N TYR A 135 7.79 -4.42 13.58
CA TYR A 135 6.46 -4.12 13.05
C TYR A 135 5.35 -4.84 13.83
N ALA A 136 5.52 -6.15 14.09
CA ALA A 136 4.55 -6.93 14.86
C ALA A 136 4.41 -6.41 16.30
N SER A 137 5.51 -5.97 16.92
CA SER A 137 5.47 -5.37 18.26
C SER A 137 4.71 -4.05 18.27
N ALA A 138 4.95 -3.17 17.29
CA ALA A 138 4.30 -1.87 17.19
C ALA A 138 2.80 -1.96 16.88
N THR A 139 2.38 -2.99 16.14
CA THR A 139 0.98 -3.17 15.70
C THR A 139 0.15 -4.07 16.61
N ARG A 140 0.77 -4.87 17.51
CA ARG A 140 0.05 -5.73 18.47
C ARG A 140 -0.69 -4.98 19.58
N THR A 141 -0.45 -3.68 19.75
CA THR A 141 -1.00 -2.86 20.84
C THR A 141 -2.45 -2.38 20.64
N VAL A 142 -3.39 -3.22 20.18
CA VAL A 142 -4.85 -3.02 20.45
C VAL A 142 -5.60 -4.36 20.47
N ARG A 143 -5.26 -5.24 21.42
CA ARG A 143 -6.21 -6.23 21.96
C ARG A 143 -6.13 -6.19 23.48
N LYS A 144 -6.58 -5.09 24.07
CA LYS A 144 -7.08 -5.17 25.44
C LYS A 144 -8.48 -5.79 25.34
N LYS A 145 -8.60 -6.98 25.92
CA LYS A 145 -9.86 -7.67 26.19
C LYS A 145 -10.88 -6.73 26.82
#